data_AF-A0A3M3R9N5-F1
#
_entry.id   AF-A0A3M3R9N5-F1
#
_cell.length_a   1.000
_cell.length_b   1.000
_cell.length_c   1.000
_cell.angle_alpha   90.00
_cell.angle_beta   90.00
_cell.angle_gamma   90.00
#
_symmetry.space_group_name_H-M   'P 1'
#
loop_
_entity.id
_entity.type
_entity.pdbx_description
1 polymer ?
#
loop_
_entity_poly.entity_id
_entity_poly.type
_entity_poly.pdbx_seq_one_letter_code
_entity_poly.pdbx_strand_id
1 'polypeptide(L)' 'MQVELSPTLLATLERVNELSKKCVLEDDKNEADRLSREYSRERMDLLMLLNAAVEATETANTAAKG' A
#
# COMPACT_ATOMS: atom_id res chain seq x y z
N MET A 1 -7.15 -3.55 20.15
CA MET A 1 -6.00 -2.79 19.60
C MET A 1 -6.48 -2.11 18.33
N GLN A 2 -6.60 -0.78 18.34
CA GLN A 2 -6.72 -0.02 17.09
C GLN A 2 -5.30 0.12 16.54
N VAL A 3 -5.06 -0.41 15.34
CA VAL A 3 -3.79 -0.20 14.64
C VAL A 3 -3.91 1.13 13.92
N GLU A 4 -3.26 2.16 14.45
CA GLU A 4 -3.10 3.41 13.71
C GLU A 4 -2.12 3.17 12.56
N LEU A 5 -2.60 3.33 11.33
CA LEU A 5 -1.74 3.27 10.16
C LEU A 5 -0.91 4.54 10.10
N SER A 6 0.36 4.42 9.72
CA SER A 6 1.16 5.62 9.45
C SER A 6 0.52 6.43 8.31
N PRO A 7 0.65 7.77 8.31
CA PRO A 7 0.09 8.60 7.24
C PRO A 7 0.54 8.17 5.84
N THR A 8 1.79 7.74 5.71
CA THR A 8 2.34 7.21 4.45
C THR A 8 1.64 5.92 4.03
N LEU A 9 1.44 4.98 4.95
CA LEU A 9 0.77 3.71 4.65
C LEU A 9 -0.68 3.92 4.24
N LEU A 10 -1.40 4.83 4.90
CA LEU A 10 -2.77 5.20 4.53
C LEU A 10 -2.82 5.84 3.14
N ALA A 11 -1.96 6.82 2.86
CA ALA A 11 -1.93 7.51 1.57
C ALA A 11 -1.60 6.55 0.41
N THR A 12 -0.64 5.63 0.60
CA THR A 12 -0.32 4.62 -0.41
C THR A 12 -1.48 3.65 -0.62
N LEU A 13 -2.18 3.24 0.45
CA LEU A 13 -3.37 2.39 0.35
C LEU A 13 -4.49 3.06 -0.46
N GLU A 14 -4.77 4.33 -0.18
CA GLU A 14 -5.76 5.13 -0.90
C GLU A 14 -5.41 5.24 -2.39
N ARG A 15 -4.14 5.52 -2.69
CA ARG A 15 -3.65 5.62 -4.07
C ARG A 15 -3.74 4.31 -4.85
N VAL A 16 -3.41 3.18 -4.22
CA VAL A 16 -3.59 1.85 -4.81
C VAL A 16 -5.06 1.58 -5.12
N ASN A 17 -5.97 1.94 -4.21
CA ASN A 17 -7.40 1.76 -4.40
C ASN A 17 -7.94 2.63 -5.55
N GLU A 18 -7.50 3.87 -5.65
CA GLU A 18 -7.86 4.75 -6.78
C GLU A 18 -7.36 4.21 -8.11
N LEU A 19 -6.10 3.80 -8.18
CA LEU A 19 -5.51 3.25 -9.41
C LEU A 19 -6.19 1.96 -9.83
N SER A 20 -6.54 1.08 -8.89
CA SER A 20 -7.30 -0.13 -9.18
C SER A 20 -8.64 0.16 -9.85
N LYS A 21 -9.39 1.16 -9.33
CA LYS A 21 -10.67 1.57 -9.93
C LYS A 21 -10.47 2.19 -11.30
N LYS A 22 -9.49 3.08 -11.46
CA LYS A 22 -9.18 3.74 -12.74
C LYS A 22 -8.78 2.72 -13.81
N CYS A 23 -7.92 1.76 -13.49
CA CYS A 23 -7.52 0.69 -14.41
C CYS A 23 -8.70 -0.12 -14.96
N VAL A 24 -9.72 -0.38 -14.14
CA VAL A 24 -10.89 -1.19 -14.55
C VAL A 24 -11.85 -0.40 -15.45
N LEU A 25 -11.89 0.92 -15.29
CA LEU A 25 -12.81 1.81 -16.01
C LEU A 25 -12.18 2.46 -17.25
N GLU A 26 -10.88 2.29 -17.48
CA GLU A 26 -10.18 2.91 -18.59
C GLU A 26 -10.35 2.12 -19.89
N ASP A 27 -10.86 2.79 -20.92
CA ASP A 27 -11.13 2.21 -22.23
C ASP A 27 -9.97 2.42 -23.20
N ASP A 28 -9.12 3.44 -22.99
CA ASP A 28 -7.91 3.63 -23.79
C ASP A 28 -6.82 2.66 -23.35
N LYS A 29 -6.38 1.80 -24.28
CA LYS A 29 -5.37 0.77 -23.99
C LYS A 29 -4.04 1.35 -23.49
N ASN A 30 -3.58 2.47 -24.04
CA ASN A 30 -2.29 3.03 -23.66
C ASN A 30 -2.36 3.64 -22.25
N GLU A 31 -3.48 4.28 -21.93
CA GLU A 31 -3.75 4.82 -20.61
C GLU A 31 -3.95 3.69 -19.59
N ALA A 32 -4.69 2.65 -19.93
CA ALA A 32 -4.86 1.46 -19.09
C ALA A 32 -3.51 0.78 -18.79
N ASP A 33 -2.63 0.64 -19.78
CA ASP A 33 -1.27 0.11 -19.60
C ASP A 33 -0.40 1.02 -18.71
N ARG A 34 -0.55 2.35 -18.84
CA ARG A 34 0.13 3.31 -17.98
C ARG A 34 -0.34 3.19 -16.53
N LEU A 35 -1.65 3.22 -16.31
CA LEU A 35 -2.27 3.08 -14.99
C LEU A 35 -1.92 1.73 -14.36
N SER A 36 -1.88 0.65 -15.13
CA SER A 36 -1.50 -0.69 -14.65
C SER A 36 -0.05 -0.74 -14.13
N ARG A 37 0.87 -0.05 -14.82
CA ARG A 37 2.26 0.09 -14.36
C ARG A 37 2.36 0.93 -13.08
N GLU A 38 1.60 2.03 -12.99
CA GLU A 38 1.56 2.86 -11.78
C GLU A 38 0.96 2.08 -10.60
N TYR A 39 -0.17 1.41 -10.82
CA TYR A 39 -0.81 0.52 -9.84
C TYR A 39 0.15 -0.55 -9.31
N SER A 40 0.90 -1.21 -10.22
CA SER A 40 1.85 -2.25 -9.84
C SER A 40 2.99 -1.72 -8.97
N ARG A 41 3.44 -0.49 -9.22
CA ARG A 41 4.47 0.18 -8.41
C ARG A 41 3.94 0.53 -7.02
N GLU A 42 2.83 1.25 -6.95
CA GLU A 42 2.21 1.65 -5.67
C GLU A 42 1.83 0.43 -4.82
N ARG A 43 1.40 -0.67 -5.47
CA ARG A 43 1.14 -1.94 -4.79
C ARG A 43 2.40 -2.55 -4.18
N MET A 44 3.55 -2.44 -4.83
CA MET A 44 4.82 -2.91 -4.26
C MET A 44 5.22 -2.05 -3.06
N ASP A 45 5.10 -0.73 -3.19
CA ASP A 45 5.39 0.21 -2.10
C ASP A 45 4.49 -0.07 -0.88
N LEU A 46 3.20 -0.32 -1.11
CA LEU A 46 2.27 -0.73 -0.06
C LEU A 46 2.72 -2.01 0.66
N LEU A 47 3.17 -3.03 -0.07
CA LEU A 47 3.66 -4.28 0.52
C LEU A 47 4.91 -4.06 1.38
N MET A 48 5.85 -3.24 0.92
CA MET A 48 7.04 -2.90 1.70
C MET A 48 6.67 -2.15 2.98
N LEU A 49 5.75 -1.19 2.90
CA LEU A 49 5.29 -0.44 4.07
C LEU A 49 4.54 -1.32 5.08
N LEU A 50 3.72 -2.27 4.61
CA LEU A 50 3.04 -3.24 5.47
C LEU A 50 4.03 -4.17 6.16
N ASN A 51 5.03 -4.70 5.45
CA ASN A 51 6.07 -5.54 6.05
C ASN A 51 6.84 -4.78 7.13
N ALA A 52 7.25 -3.54 6.85
CA ALA A 52 7.94 -2.71 7.83
C ALA A 52 7.09 -2.43 9.07
N ALA A 53 5.78 -2.20 8.89
CA ALA A 53 4.85 -2.00 10.01
C ALA A 53 4.69 -3.26 10.89
N VAL A 54 4.65 -4.45 10.26
CA VAL A 54 4.61 -5.74 10.98
C VAL A 54 5.90 -5.96 11.77
N GLU A 55 7.07 -5.81 11.14
CA GLU A 55 8.38 -5.97 11.79
C GLU A 55 8.54 -5.01 12.98
N ALA A 56 8.13 -3.75 12.83
CA ALA A 56 8.15 -2.77 13.92
C ALA A 56 7.24 -3.19 15.09
N THR A 57 6.07 -3.73 14.79
CA THR A 57 5.11 -4.21 15.81
C THR A 57 5.63 -5.44 16.55
N GLU A 58 6.23 -6.39 15.84
CA GLU A 58 6.87 -7.57 16.43
C GLU A 58 8.06 -7.21 17.32
N THR A 59 8.89 -6.27 16.86
CA THR A 59 10.02 -5.74 17.63
C THR A 59 9.55 -5.07 18.93
N ALA A 60 8.53 -4.20 18.84
CA ALA A 60 7.95 -3.53 20.00
C ALA A 60 7.33 -4.53 21.00
N ASN A 61 6.64 -5.56 20.50
CA ASN A 61 6.05 -6.61 21.34
C ASN A 61 7.11 -7.50 22.02
N THR A 62 8.25 -7.71 21.37
CA THR A 62 9.38 -8.48 21.94
C THR A 62 10.06 -7.67 23.04
N ALA A 63 10.32 -6.37 22.80
CA ALA A 63 10.89 -5.47 23.80
C ALA A 63 9.99 -5.27 25.02
N ALA A 64 8.66 -5.25 24.85
CA ALA A 64 7.71 -5.09 25.95
C ALA A 64 7.55 -6.33 26.85
N LYS A 65 8.05 -7.50 26.42
CA LYS A 65 8.00 -8.76 27.17
C LYS A 65 9.34 -9.16 27.81
N GLY A 66 10.41 -8.41 27.53
CA GLY A 66 11.77 -8.65 28.02
C GLY A 66 12.10 -7.92 29.31
#